data_AF-A0A6J4SW44-F1
#
_entry.id   AF-A0A6J4SW44-F1
#
_cell.length_a   1.000
_cell.length_b   1.000
_cell.length_c   1.000
_cell.angle_alpha   90.00
_cell.angle_beta   90.00
_cell.angle_gamma   90.00
#
_symmetry.space_group_name_H-M   'P 1'
#
loop_
_entity.id
_entity.type
_entity.pdbx_description
1 polymer ?
#
loop_
_entity_poly.entity_id
_entity_poly.type
_entity_poly.pdbx_seq_one_letter_code
_entity_poly.pdbx_strand_id
1 'polypeptide(L)' 'VQRLERALERIEGREAELHEAMASSATDHERLRSLDAELAALVAEREALESAWLETSASLEG' A
#
# COMPACT_ATOMS: atom_id res chain seq x y z
N VAL A 1 7.14 -14.75 -7.16
CA VAL A 1 5.73 -14.79 -6.73
C VAL A 1 5.61 -14.74 -5.20
N GLN A 2 6.05 -15.76 -4.44
CA GLN A 2 5.95 -15.77 -2.95
C GLN A 2 6.48 -14.54 -2.18
N ARG A 3 7.45 -13.79 -2.73
CA ARG A 3 7.95 -12.54 -2.10
C ARG A 3 7.03 -11.35 -2.37
N LEU A 4 6.42 -11.31 -3.55
CA LEU A 4 5.43 -10.31 -3.95
C LEU A 4 4.15 -10.50 -3.14
N GLU A 5 3.61 -11.71 -3.09
CA GLU A 5 2.39 -12.03 -2.33
C GLU A 5 2.52 -11.58 -0.87
N ARG A 6 3.62 -11.96 -0.21
CA ARG A 6 3.89 -11.52 1.16
C ARG A 6 4.03 -10.01 1.32
N ALA A 7 4.50 -9.31 0.28
CA ALA A 7 4.60 -7.85 0.32
C ALA A 7 3.23 -7.19 0.15
N LEU A 8 2.40 -7.70 -0.77
CA LEU A 8 1.02 -7.27 -0.94
C LEU A 8 0.18 -7.52 0.32
N GLU A 9 0.29 -8.69 0.95
CA GLU A 9 -0.39 -9.00 2.22
C GLU A 9 -0.04 -8.00 3.33
N ARG A 10 1.24 -7.58 3.42
CA ARG A 10 1.65 -6.57 4.40
C ARG A 10 1.08 -5.20 4.09
N ILE A 11 1.03 -4.83 2.81
CA ILE A 11 0.45 -3.57 2.35
C ILE A 11 -1.04 -3.55 2.67
N GLU A 12 -1.78 -4.61 2.34
CA GLU A 12 -3.21 -4.75 2.66
C GLU A 12 -3.48 -4.67 4.16
N GLY A 13 -2.67 -5.35 4.98
CA GLY A 13 -2.79 -5.27 6.44
C GLY A 13 -2.61 -3.84 6.97
N ARG A 14 -1.61 -3.13 6.44
CA ARG A 14 -1.33 -1.74 6.84
C ARG A 14 -2.39 -0.75 6.32
N GLU A 15 -2.96 -1.01 5.15
CA GLU A 15 -4.06 -0.23 4.59
C GLU A 15 -5.31 -0.36 5.50
N ALA A 16 -5.64 -1.57 5.94
CA ALA A 16 -6.73 -1.79 6.90
C ALA A 16 -6.51 -1.04 8.22
N GLU A 17 -5.31 -1.13 8.80
CA GLU A 17 -4.96 -0.41 10.04
C GLU A 17 -5.08 1.12 9.88
N LEU A 18 -4.63 1.67 8.75
CA LEU A 18 -4.76 3.10 8.46
C LEU A 18 -6.22 3.52 8.34
N HIS A 19 -7.05 2.73 7.65
CA HIS A 19 -8.47 3.01 7.51
C HIS A 19 -9.20 2.97 8.87
N GLU A 20 -8.87 2.02 9.74
CA GLU A 20 -9.39 1.99 11.11
C GLU A 20 -8.95 3.23 11.92
N ALA A 21 -7.68 3.61 11.81
CA ALA A 21 -7.15 4.79 12.48
C ALA A 21 -7.82 6.09 11.98
N MET A 22 -8.11 6.19 10.69
CA MET A 22 -8.84 7.30 10.09
C MET A 22 -10.27 7.36 10.61
N ALA A 23 -10.98 6.23 10.64
CA ALA A 23 -12.32 6.15 11.20
C ALA A 23 -12.36 6.53 12.68
N SER A 24 -11.37 6.10 13.46
CA SER A 24 -11.24 6.48 14.88
C SER A 24 -10.89 7.95 15.07
N SER A 25 -10.22 8.57 14.09
CA SER A 25 -9.78 9.98 14.14
C SER A 25 -10.65 10.90 13.28
N ALA A 26 -11.89 10.49 12.96
CA ALA A 26 -12.72 11.14 11.94
C ALA A 26 -13.01 12.63 12.19
N THR A 27 -12.92 13.11 13.44
CA THR A 27 -13.14 14.50 13.81
C THR A 27 -11.84 15.30 13.97
N ASP A 28 -10.68 14.65 13.88
CA ASP A 28 -9.36 15.26 13.92
C ASP A 28 -8.81 15.41 12.50
N HIS A 29 -9.08 16.58 11.90
CA HIS A 29 -8.66 16.90 10.54
C HIS A 29 -7.14 16.97 10.35
N GLU A 30 -6.37 17.25 11.40
CA GLU A 30 -4.91 17.25 11.30
C GLU A 30 -4.39 15.82 11.24
N ARG A 31 -4.90 14.97 12.14
CA ARG A 31 -4.59 13.54 12.16
C ARG A 31 -5.01 12.85 10.86
N LEU A 32 -6.21 13.15 10.36
CA LEU A 32 -6.71 12.61 9.09
C LEU A 32 -5.78 12.95 7.91
N ARG A 33 -5.31 14.19 7.80
CA ARG A 33 -4.38 14.57 6.72
C ARG A 33 -3.06 13.81 6.78
N SER A 34 -2.55 13.52 7.97
CA SER A 34 -1.35 12.68 8.13
C SER A 34 -1.63 11.26 7.66
N LEU A 35 -2.75 10.67 8.11
CA LEU A 35 -3.13 9.32 7.75
C LEU A 35 -3.41 9.18 6.24
N ASP A 36 -4.03 10.18 5.61
CA ASP A 36 -4.24 10.24 4.17
C ASP A 36 -2.91 10.26 3.41
N ALA A 37 -1.91 11.01 3.89
CA ALA A 37 -0.59 11.05 3.27
C ALA A 37 0.13 9.69 3.40
N GLU A 38 -0.01 9.03 4.55
CA GLU A 38 0.50 7.67 4.77
C GLU A 38 -0.18 6.65 3.85
N LEU A 39 -1.50 6.75 3.68
CA LEU A 39 -2.27 5.90 2.77
C LEU A 39 -1.86 6.12 1.32
N ALA A 40 -1.70 7.37 0.88
CA ALA A 40 -1.26 7.68 -0.48
C ALA A 40 0.14 7.12 -0.78
N ALA A 41 1.06 7.21 0.19
CA ALA A 41 2.40 6.64 0.06
C ALA A 41 2.34 5.10 -0.03
N LEU A 42 1.48 4.46 0.75
CA LEU A 42 1.30 3.01 0.75
C LEU A 42 0.71 2.51 -0.58
N VAL A 43 -0.26 3.22 -1.15
CA VAL A 43 -0.81 2.93 -2.48
C VAL A 43 0.26 3.06 -3.55
N ALA A 44 1.08 4.12 -3.51
CA ALA A 44 2.17 4.30 -4.46
C ALA A 44 3.24 3.19 -4.35
N GLU A 45 3.53 2.71 -3.14
CA GLU A 45 4.43 1.55 -2.93
C GLU A 45 3.85 0.29 -3.58
N ARG A 46 2.55 0.04 -3.45
CA ARG A 46 1.87 -1.09 -4.08
C ARG A 46 1.98 -1.04 -5.60
N GLU A 47 1.65 0.11 -6.20
CA GLU A 47 1.74 0.31 -7.64
C GLU A 47 3.17 0.10 -8.17
N ALA A 48 4.17 0.66 -7.49
CA ALA A 48 5.57 0.49 -7.86
C ALA A 48 6.01 -0.98 -7.78
N LEU A 49 5.54 -1.70 -6.77
CA LEU A 49 5.81 -3.13 -6.59
C LEU A 49 5.16 -3.98 -7.69
N GLU A 50 3.93 -3.67 -8.07
CA GLU A 50 3.22 -4.31 -9.18
C GLU A 50 3.91 -4.04 -10.52
N SER A 51 4.30 -2.80 -10.81
CA SER A 51 5.06 -2.44 -12.02
C SER A 51 6.40 -3.18 -12.09
N ALA A 52 7.19 -3.17 -11.01
CA ALA A 52 8.47 -3.88 -10.97
C ALA A 52 8.30 -5.39 -11.19
N TRP A 53 7.20 -5.96 -10.69
CA TRP A 53 6.88 -7.37 -10.92
C TRP A 53 6.52 -7.66 -12.38
N LEU A 54 5.71 -6.82 -13.01
CA LEU A 54 5.34 -6.95 -14.42
C LEU A 54 6.57 -6.86 -15.34
N GLU A 55 7.44 -5.88 -15.11
CA GLU A 55 8.70 -5.72 -15.86
C GLU A 55 9.63 -6.93 -15.73
N THR A 56 9.77 -7.45 -14.51
CA THR A 56 10.59 -8.64 -14.24
C THR A 56 10.00 -9.88 -14.91
N SER A 57 8.67 -10.05 -14.87
CA SER A 57 7.99 -11.20 -15.47
C SER A 57 8.08 -11.17 -16.99
N ALA A 58 7.88 -10.01 -17.61
CA ALA A 58 8.04 -9.84 -19.05
C ALA A 58 9.47 -10.14 -19.52
N SER A 59 10.49 -9.83 -18.71
CA SER A 59 11.89 -10.12 -19.01
C SER A 59 12.27 -11.61 -18.86
N LEU A 60 11.47 -12.41 -18.15
CA LEU A 60 11.69 -13.84 -17.94
C LEU A 60 11.01 -14.72 -19.00
N GLU A 61 9.99 -14.19 -19.69
CA GLU A 61 9.27 -14.89 -20.76
C GLU A 61 9.89 -14.70 -22.16
N GLY A 62 10.83 -13.77 -22.33
CA GLY A 62 11.56 -13.51 -23.58
C GLY A 62 12.93 -14.18 -23.63
#